data_AF-A0A0G1I0G0-F1
#
_entry.id   AF-A0A0G1I0G0-F1
#
_cell.length_a   1.000
_cell.length_b   1.000
_cell.length_c   1.000
_cell.angle_alpha   90.00
_cell.angle_beta   90.00
_cell.angle_gamma   90.00
#
_symmetry.space_group_name_H-M   'P 1'
#
loop_
_entity.id
_entity.type
_entity.pdbx_description
1 polymer ?
#
loop_
_entity_poly.entity_id
_entity_poly.type
_entity_poly.pdbx_seq_one_letter_code
_entity_poly.pdbx_strand_id
1 'polypeptide(L)'
;MNTMTDRNSDKKNLSDLFESVRISLASPEKILDWSHGEITKPETINYRTLKPEKDGLFDERIFGPTKDWECYCGKYKKIRYKGIVCDKCGVEVTRALVRRERMGHIGLAVPVTHIWYLRGAPSKLALILDVPSRKLEQVVYFAAYIITDVNEEMRQQAVNQLASEYAQHTKGLKNDYKKKMDTAGNLTERERVSKELAEKLDKLKLAYSTAVSEIGSLKPKTIISELEYRDLSLKYGGVFKAGIGAEAVNELVSKLDVANDIAELKKELIDAVGQRRKRLQKRLRLLKNFHEAKISPSWMLLSNLPVIPPDLRPMVQLDGGRFATSDLNDLYRRVINRNNRLKKLLDLGAPEVITRNEKRMLQEAVDALLDLTARETSTSTVSKRKLKSLSDLLRGKQGRFRQNLLGKRVDYSGRSVIVVGPTLSLDQCGLPKTIALEIFKPFVIANLMRNEIVHNVKTASKMVERQVPEVWDALDEVIGHYYVLLNRAPTLHRLGIQAFKPILVEGNAIQLHPLTCSAFNADFDQRAIRLLFPNKMWFWDVIMLL
;
A
#
# COMPACT_ATOMS: atom_id res chain seq x y z
N MET A 1 27.65 -21.64 30.75
CA MET A 1 26.98 -20.76 31.73
C MET A 1 26.91 -19.36 31.12
N ASN A 2 25.75 -19.04 30.53
CA ASN A 2 25.48 -17.75 29.90
C ASN A 2 24.95 -16.78 30.96
N THR A 3 25.70 -15.73 31.26
CA THR A 3 25.17 -14.58 32.00
C THR A 3 24.55 -13.59 31.01
N MET A 4 23.25 -13.79 30.76
CA MET A 4 22.37 -12.74 30.26
C MET A 4 22.15 -11.74 31.39
N THR A 5 22.95 -10.69 31.44
CA THR A 5 22.73 -9.55 32.35
C THR A 5 22.74 -8.25 31.56
N ASP A 6 21.66 -7.49 31.77
CA ASP A 6 21.43 -6.09 31.41
C ASP A 6 21.32 -5.67 29.93
N ARG A 7 20.08 -5.78 29.42
CA ARG A 7 19.58 -5.00 28.26
C ARG A 7 18.72 -3.79 28.68
N ASN A 8 18.95 -3.21 29.86
CA ASN A 8 18.05 -2.19 30.43
C ASN A 8 18.66 -0.80 30.67
N SER A 9 19.91 -0.55 30.25
CA SER A 9 20.58 0.75 30.43
C SER A 9 20.66 1.65 29.17
N ASP A 10 20.31 1.16 27.98
CA ASP A 10 20.43 1.94 26.73
C ASP A 10 19.10 2.47 26.19
N LYS A 11 18.32 3.15 27.03
CA LYS A 11 17.27 4.07 26.55
C LYS A 11 17.78 5.50 26.59
N LYS A 12 18.93 5.76 25.97
CA LYS A 12 19.28 7.12 25.53
C LYS A 12 18.19 7.60 24.56
N ASN A 13 17.78 8.86 24.67
CA ASN A 13 16.74 9.49 23.89
C ASN A 13 16.91 9.18 22.38
N LEU A 14 16.11 8.24 21.88
CA LEU A 14 16.16 7.79 20.48
C LEU A 14 15.86 8.90 19.47
N SER A 15 15.26 10.02 19.90
CA SER A 15 14.92 11.16 19.04
C SER A 15 16.14 11.92 18.50
N ASP A 16 17.28 11.90 19.20
CA ASP A 16 18.51 12.60 18.78
C ASP A 16 19.46 11.72 17.94
N LEU A 17 19.06 10.49 17.61
CA LEU A 17 19.94 9.47 16.99
C LEU A 17 19.69 9.21 15.49
N PHE A 18 18.68 9.83 14.88
CA PHE A 18 18.31 9.56 13.48
C PHE A 18 18.50 10.80 12.59
N GLU A 19 19.52 10.78 11.73
CA GLU A 19 19.81 11.86 10.77
C GLU A 19 18.93 11.80 9.51
N SER A 20 18.52 10.60 9.08
CA SER A 20 17.74 10.43 7.85
C SER A 20 16.78 9.25 7.90
N VAL A 21 15.70 9.36 7.13
CA VAL A 21 14.73 8.28 6.91
C VAL A 21 14.84 7.81 5.46
N ARG A 22 15.13 6.51 5.28
CA ARG A 22 15.24 5.88 3.95
C ARG A 22 14.02 5.03 3.65
N ILE A 23 13.48 5.16 2.43
CA ILE A 23 12.39 4.32 1.91
C ILE A 23 12.93 3.51 0.73
N SER A 24 12.65 2.22 0.71
CA SER A 24 13.04 1.29 -0.38
C SER A 24 11.92 0.32 -0.68
N LEU A 25 11.99 -0.36 -1.84
CA LEU A 25 11.16 -1.54 -2.10
C LEU A 25 11.48 -2.63 -1.08
N ALA A 26 10.45 -3.40 -0.69
CA ALA A 26 10.60 -4.55 0.17
C ALA A 26 10.74 -5.81 -0.68
N SER A 27 11.81 -6.59 -0.45
CA SER A 27 11.94 -7.91 -1.06
C SER A 27 10.96 -8.91 -0.43
N PRO A 28 10.61 -10.01 -1.13
CA PRO A 28 9.78 -11.07 -0.56
C PRO A 28 10.35 -11.65 0.73
N GLU A 29 11.68 -11.74 0.85
CA GLU A 29 12.41 -12.19 2.04
C GLU A 29 12.25 -11.19 3.19
N LYS A 30 12.41 -9.89 2.92
CA LYS A 30 12.26 -8.85 3.94
C LYS A 30 10.84 -8.79 4.50
N ILE A 31 9.83 -9.12 3.69
CA ILE A 31 8.43 -9.26 4.14
C ILE A 31 8.28 -10.46 5.08
N LEU A 32 8.99 -11.56 4.85
CA LEU A 32 9.01 -12.70 5.76
C LEU A 32 9.73 -12.37 7.07
N ASP A 33 10.84 -11.63 7.03
CA ASP A 33 11.58 -11.19 8.23
C ASP A 33 10.71 -10.32 9.16
N TRP A 34 9.83 -9.51 8.59
CA TRP A 34 8.86 -8.72 9.35
C TRP A 34 7.72 -9.55 9.92
N SER A 35 7.45 -10.69 9.30
CA SER A 35 6.27 -11.46 9.60
C SER A 35 6.47 -12.38 10.81
N HIS A 36 5.47 -12.40 11.68
CA HIS A 36 5.42 -13.31 12.81
C HIS A 36 4.60 -14.58 12.52
N GLY A 37 4.08 -14.72 11.29
CA GLY A 37 3.32 -15.89 10.86
C GLY A 37 2.45 -15.66 9.63
N GLU A 38 2.12 -16.75 8.93
CA GLU A 38 1.23 -16.75 7.77
C GLU A 38 -0.24 -16.78 8.18
N ILE A 39 -1.05 -15.95 7.53
CA ILE A 39 -2.50 -15.94 7.70
C ILE A 39 -3.14 -16.79 6.61
N THR A 40 -3.63 -17.95 7.01
CA THR A 40 -4.25 -18.92 6.10
C THR A 40 -5.77 -18.75 6.03
N LYS A 41 -6.39 -18.27 7.10
CA LYS A 41 -7.84 -18.30 7.29
C LYS A 41 -8.48 -16.91 7.13
N PRO A 42 -9.61 -16.79 6.41
CA PRO A 42 -10.32 -15.52 6.23
C PRO A 42 -11.18 -15.12 7.44
N GLU A 43 -11.29 -15.98 8.46
CA GLU A 43 -12.05 -15.71 9.68
C GLU A 43 -11.40 -14.60 10.52
N THR A 44 -12.24 -13.88 11.27
CA THR A 44 -11.80 -12.78 12.15
C THR A 44 -11.88 -13.17 13.61
N ILE A 45 -13.09 -13.14 14.17
CA ILE A 45 -13.39 -13.49 15.56
C ILE A 45 -14.60 -14.42 15.58
N ASN A 46 -14.66 -15.27 16.60
CA ASN A 46 -15.82 -16.09 16.85
C ASN A 46 -16.95 -15.23 17.43
N TYR A 47 -18.13 -15.27 16.82
CA TYR A 47 -19.27 -14.45 17.27
C TYR A 47 -19.83 -14.85 18.65
N ARG A 48 -19.61 -16.09 19.11
CA ARG A 48 -20.09 -16.56 20.42
C ARG A 48 -19.10 -16.24 21.53
N THR A 49 -17.83 -16.59 21.33
CA THR A 49 -16.80 -16.45 22.37
C THR A 49 -16.11 -15.09 22.35
N LEU A 50 -16.31 -14.30 21.29
CA LEU A 50 -15.63 -13.02 21.03
C LEU A 50 -14.10 -13.15 20.95
N LYS A 51 -13.58 -14.38 20.90
CA LYS A 51 -12.15 -14.65 20.79
C LYS A 51 -11.72 -14.68 19.32
N PRO A 52 -10.49 -14.25 19.01
CA PRO A 52 -9.92 -14.43 17.68
C PRO A 52 -9.90 -15.90 17.25
N GLU A 53 -10.15 -16.14 15.97
CA GLU A 53 -9.95 -17.47 15.38
C GLU A 53 -8.45 -17.71 15.10
N LYS A 54 -8.00 -18.96 15.28
CA LYS A 54 -6.60 -19.35 15.01
C LYS A 54 -6.31 -19.29 13.51
N ASP A 55 -5.10 -18.92 13.14
CA ASP A 55 -4.62 -18.69 11.76
C ASP A 55 -5.39 -17.61 10.98
N GLY A 56 -6.31 -16.91 11.64
CA GLY A 56 -7.16 -15.88 11.06
C GLY A 56 -6.54 -14.48 11.11
N LEU A 57 -7.33 -13.49 10.72
CA LEU A 57 -6.87 -12.09 10.63
C LEU A 57 -6.56 -11.43 11.98
N PHE A 58 -6.98 -12.02 13.09
CA PHE A 58 -6.76 -11.49 14.44
C PHE A 58 -6.00 -12.46 15.35
N ASP A 59 -5.45 -13.55 14.81
CA ASP A 59 -4.80 -14.63 15.55
C ASP A 59 -3.76 -14.09 16.54
N GLU A 60 -3.91 -14.49 17.80
CA GLU A 60 -3.03 -14.08 18.89
C GLU A 60 -1.64 -14.71 18.78
N ARG A 61 -1.50 -15.86 18.12
CA ARG A 61 -0.20 -16.50 17.92
C ARG A 61 0.71 -15.63 17.05
N ILE A 62 0.13 -15.02 16.02
CA ILE A 62 0.86 -14.20 15.04
C ILE A 62 1.04 -12.78 15.58
N PHE A 63 -0.05 -12.13 15.97
CA PHE A 63 -0.03 -10.70 16.31
C PHE A 63 0.26 -10.41 17.78
N GLY A 64 0.18 -11.40 18.67
CA GLY A 64 0.33 -11.26 20.11
C GLY A 64 -1.01 -11.26 20.87
N PRO A 65 -0.97 -11.23 22.21
CA PRO A 65 -2.15 -11.47 23.05
C PRO A 65 -3.14 -10.29 23.04
N THR A 66 -4.45 -10.58 23.09
CA THR A 66 -5.49 -9.53 23.14
C THR A 66 -5.50 -8.78 24.47
N LYS A 67 -5.16 -9.48 25.57
CA LYS A 67 -5.09 -8.92 26.93
C LYS A 67 -3.66 -8.98 27.44
N ASP A 68 -3.29 -8.01 28.25
CA ASP A 68 -1.95 -7.95 28.84
C ASP A 68 -1.65 -9.21 29.67
N TRP A 69 -0.54 -9.88 29.34
CA TRP A 69 -0.02 -11.04 30.07
C TRP A 69 -0.99 -12.23 30.14
N GLU A 70 -1.87 -12.40 29.15
CA GLU A 70 -2.80 -13.53 29.05
C GLU A 70 -2.66 -14.22 27.68
N CYS A 71 -2.45 -15.54 27.69
CA CYS A 71 -2.47 -16.34 26.47
C CYS A 71 -3.90 -16.75 26.07
N TYR A 72 -4.12 -17.07 24.79
CA TYR A 72 -5.42 -17.46 24.22
C TYR A 72 -6.21 -18.51 25.03
N CYS A 73 -5.52 -19.58 25.44
CA CYS A 73 -6.12 -20.70 26.17
C CYS A 73 -6.30 -20.43 27.67
N GLY A 74 -5.69 -19.37 28.21
CA GLY A 74 -5.72 -19.04 29.63
C GLY A 74 -4.82 -19.88 30.54
N LYS A 75 -3.94 -20.75 30.00
CA LYS A 75 -2.96 -21.54 30.77
C LYS A 75 -2.00 -20.63 31.55
N TYR A 76 -1.42 -19.65 30.87
CA TYR A 76 -0.53 -18.65 31.45
C TYR A 76 -1.26 -17.31 31.56
N LYS A 77 -1.28 -16.77 32.77
CA LYS A 77 -1.87 -15.48 33.14
C LYS A 77 -0.95 -14.75 34.12
N LYS A 78 -0.94 -13.41 34.07
CA LYS A 78 -0.15 -12.50 34.91
C LYS A 78 1.31 -12.35 34.45
N ILE A 79 1.92 -11.27 34.92
CA ILE A 79 3.27 -10.82 34.52
C ILE A 79 4.40 -11.81 34.82
N ARG A 80 4.20 -12.75 35.75
CA ARG A 80 5.22 -13.76 36.14
C ARG A 80 5.67 -14.65 34.98
N TYR A 81 4.83 -14.83 33.95
CA TYR A 81 5.12 -15.67 32.79
C TYR A 81 5.58 -14.86 31.57
N LYS A 82 6.09 -13.64 31.78
CA LYS A 82 6.57 -12.74 30.73
C LYS A 82 7.55 -13.47 29.78
N GLY A 83 7.27 -13.40 28.48
CA GLY A 83 8.15 -13.94 27.43
C GLY A 83 8.06 -15.45 27.22
N ILE A 84 7.21 -16.16 27.97
CA ILE A 84 6.97 -17.59 27.75
C ILE A 84 6.00 -17.75 26.58
N VAL A 85 6.36 -18.59 25.62
CA VAL A 85 5.47 -19.04 24.54
C VAL A 85 4.68 -20.24 25.03
N CYS A 86 3.36 -20.18 24.93
CA CYS A 86 2.50 -21.23 25.48
C CYS A 86 2.51 -22.51 24.63
N ASP A 87 2.84 -23.66 25.21
CA ASP A 87 2.87 -24.97 24.50
C ASP A 87 1.54 -25.36 23.86
N LYS A 88 0.40 -24.95 24.44
CA LYS A 88 -0.94 -25.34 23.95
C LYS A 88 -1.47 -24.45 22.83
N CYS A 89 -1.17 -23.15 22.86
CA CYS A 89 -1.73 -22.19 21.91
C CYS A 89 -0.69 -21.44 21.07
N GLY A 90 0.59 -21.58 21.37
CA GLY A 90 1.70 -20.90 20.71
C GLY A 90 1.76 -19.38 20.95
N VAL A 91 0.88 -18.83 21.80
CA VAL A 91 0.83 -17.39 22.08
C VAL A 91 1.90 -17.03 23.09
N GLU A 92 2.66 -15.99 22.76
CA GLU A 92 3.65 -15.39 23.65
C GLU A 92 2.97 -14.48 24.68
N VAL A 93 3.36 -14.63 25.95
CA VAL A 93 2.79 -13.86 27.04
C VAL A 93 3.53 -12.52 27.17
N THR A 94 2.99 -11.50 26.50
CA THR A 94 3.50 -10.11 26.48
C THR A 94 2.38 -9.10 26.77
N ARG A 95 2.70 -7.81 26.66
CA ARG A 95 1.68 -6.73 26.61
C ARG A 95 0.92 -6.81 25.28
N ALA A 96 -0.34 -6.41 25.29
CA ALA A 96 -1.17 -6.34 24.09
C ALA A 96 -0.68 -5.29 23.08
N LEU A 97 0.14 -4.32 23.52
CA LEU A 97 0.71 -3.27 22.67
C LEU A 97 1.45 -3.80 21.43
N VAL A 98 2.03 -5.01 21.51
CA VAL A 98 2.72 -5.65 20.37
C VAL A 98 1.80 -5.86 19.16
N ARG A 99 0.48 -5.92 19.37
CA ARG A 99 -0.55 -6.02 18.30
C ARG A 99 -0.65 -4.77 17.42
N ARG A 100 0.05 -3.69 17.78
CA ARG A 100 0.21 -2.47 16.95
C ARG A 100 1.47 -2.51 16.08
N GLU A 101 2.39 -3.42 16.35
CA GLU A 101 3.73 -3.46 15.75
C GLU A 101 3.97 -4.73 14.92
N ARG A 102 3.47 -5.89 15.37
CA ARG A 102 3.69 -7.18 14.70
C ARG A 102 2.92 -7.28 13.38
N MET A 103 3.65 -7.53 12.30
CA MET A 103 3.06 -7.79 10.98
C MET A 103 2.83 -9.29 10.75
N GLY A 104 1.79 -9.60 9.98
CA GLY A 104 1.56 -10.92 9.40
C GLY A 104 1.90 -10.91 7.91
N HIS A 105 1.85 -12.07 7.25
CA HIS A 105 1.92 -12.14 5.80
C HIS A 105 0.94 -13.16 5.24
N ILE A 106 0.66 -13.08 3.94
CA ILE A 106 -0.10 -14.06 3.17
C ILE A 106 0.82 -14.57 2.05
N GLY A 107 1.08 -15.87 2.02
CA GLY A 107 1.79 -16.53 0.91
C GLY A 107 0.85 -16.69 -0.29
N LEU A 108 1.08 -15.90 -1.34
CA LEU A 108 0.26 -15.95 -2.55
C LEU A 108 0.62 -17.19 -3.37
N ALA A 109 -0.39 -17.86 -3.92
CA ALA A 109 -0.18 -19.05 -4.77
C ALA A 109 0.53 -18.73 -6.09
N VAL A 110 0.37 -17.50 -6.57
CA VAL A 110 0.96 -16.98 -7.81
C VAL A 110 1.44 -15.56 -7.52
N PRO A 111 2.60 -15.13 -8.07
CA PRO A 111 3.06 -13.74 -7.91
C PRO A 111 2.04 -12.76 -8.49
N VAL A 112 1.87 -11.63 -7.83
CA VAL A 112 0.91 -10.57 -8.18
C VAL A 112 1.65 -9.26 -8.39
N THR A 113 1.32 -8.49 -9.42
CA THR A 113 1.96 -7.18 -9.63
C THR A 113 1.45 -6.15 -8.63
N HIS A 114 2.32 -5.28 -8.13
CA HIS A 114 1.87 -4.14 -7.32
C HIS A 114 1.34 -3.01 -8.21
N ILE A 115 0.09 -2.59 -7.97
CA ILE A 115 -0.65 -1.63 -8.82
C ILE A 115 0.07 -0.31 -9.09
N TRP A 116 0.77 0.25 -8.10
CA TRP A 116 1.55 1.49 -8.26
C TRP A 116 2.62 1.41 -9.36
N TYR A 117 3.25 0.25 -9.57
CA TYR A 117 4.29 0.09 -10.60
C TYR A 117 3.72 -0.32 -11.96
N LEU A 118 2.52 -0.91 -11.97
CA LEU A 118 1.79 -1.25 -13.19
C LEU A 118 1.09 -0.03 -13.80
N ARG A 119 0.25 0.67 -13.02
CA ARG A 119 -0.62 1.76 -13.51
C ARG A 119 -0.12 3.17 -13.20
N GLY A 120 0.84 3.33 -12.29
CA GLY A 120 1.39 4.65 -11.97
C GLY A 120 1.95 5.32 -13.24
N ALA A 121 1.66 6.60 -13.47
CA ALA A 121 2.12 7.31 -14.65
C ALA A 121 3.48 7.98 -14.38
N PRO A 122 4.58 7.63 -15.08
CA PRO A 122 4.73 6.57 -16.08
C PRO A 122 4.96 5.19 -15.45
N SER A 123 4.44 4.14 -16.10
CA SER A 123 4.48 2.76 -15.59
C SER A 123 5.92 2.25 -15.55
N LYS A 124 6.36 1.82 -14.36
CA LYS A 124 7.75 1.42 -14.13
C LYS A 124 8.04 0.07 -14.78
N LEU A 125 7.12 -0.89 -14.66
CA LEU A 125 7.24 -2.19 -15.32
C LEU A 125 7.24 -2.07 -16.85
N ALA A 126 6.36 -1.23 -17.39
CA ALA A 126 6.29 -0.96 -18.83
C ALA A 126 7.60 -0.34 -19.37
N LEU A 127 8.20 0.59 -18.62
CA LEU A 127 9.47 1.20 -18.98
C LEU A 127 10.63 0.20 -18.95
N ILE A 128 10.65 -0.72 -17.98
CA ILE A 128 11.71 -1.73 -17.87
C ILE A 128 11.65 -2.74 -19.01
N LEU A 129 10.45 -3.25 -19.31
CA LEU A 129 10.23 -4.23 -20.37
C LEU A 129 10.17 -3.60 -21.78
N ASP A 130 10.20 -2.28 -21.87
CA ASP A 130 10.01 -1.50 -23.11
C ASP A 130 8.69 -1.77 -23.86
N VAL A 131 7.65 -2.14 -23.10
CA VAL A 131 6.32 -2.47 -23.62
C VAL A 131 5.35 -1.30 -23.37
N PRO A 132 4.38 -1.02 -24.25
CA PRO A 132 3.33 -0.05 -23.98
C PRO A 132 2.50 -0.41 -22.74
N SER A 133 2.20 0.56 -21.87
CA SER A 133 1.50 0.32 -20.59
C SER A 133 0.14 -0.37 -20.75
N ARG A 134 -0.67 0.02 -21.75
CA ARG A 134 -1.97 -0.59 -22.04
C ARG A 134 -1.87 -2.06 -22.43
N LYS A 135 -0.85 -2.43 -23.21
CA LYS A 135 -0.63 -3.83 -23.60
C LYS A 135 -0.15 -4.67 -22.41
N LEU A 136 0.74 -4.11 -21.57
CA LEU A 136 1.17 -4.79 -20.35
C LEU A 136 0.00 -5.03 -19.37
N GLU A 137 -0.91 -4.07 -19.28
CA GLU A 137 -2.15 -4.22 -18.49
C GLU A 137 -2.99 -5.41 -18.98
N GLN A 138 -3.16 -5.57 -20.30
CA GLN A 138 -3.87 -6.71 -20.89
C GLN A 138 -3.20 -8.05 -20.53
N VAL A 139 -1.87 -8.10 -20.49
CA VAL A 139 -1.15 -9.33 -20.09
C VAL A 139 -1.40 -9.65 -18.61
N VAL A 140 -1.27 -8.67 -17.72
CA VAL A 140 -1.45 -8.87 -16.27
C VAL A 140 -2.88 -9.30 -15.92
N TYR A 141 -3.90 -8.75 -16.59
CA TYR A 141 -5.31 -9.11 -16.37
C TYR A 141 -5.80 -10.24 -17.26
N PHE A 142 -4.90 -11.06 -17.80
CA PHE A 142 -5.22 -12.30 -18.52
C PHE A 142 -6.03 -12.13 -19.82
N ALA A 143 -5.83 -11.02 -20.55
CA ALA A 143 -6.45 -10.76 -21.84
C ALA A 143 -5.52 -10.99 -23.05
N ALA A 144 -4.20 -10.97 -22.85
CA ALA A 144 -3.20 -11.17 -23.91
C ALA A 144 -2.00 -11.97 -23.38
N TYR A 145 -1.25 -12.62 -24.28
CA TYR A 145 -0.05 -13.36 -23.93
C TYR A 145 1.20 -12.55 -24.24
N ILE A 146 2.26 -12.79 -23.48
CA ILE A 146 3.59 -12.23 -23.73
C ILE A 146 4.57 -13.35 -24.01
N ILE A 147 5.39 -13.20 -25.06
CA ILE A 147 6.44 -14.16 -25.38
C ILE A 147 7.56 -14.01 -24.35
N THR A 148 7.81 -15.06 -23.57
CA THR A 148 8.83 -15.09 -22.52
C THR A 148 10.18 -15.53 -23.06
N ASP A 149 10.18 -16.49 -23.99
CA ASP A 149 11.39 -17.08 -24.54
C ASP A 149 11.19 -17.54 -25.99
N VAL A 150 12.24 -17.46 -26.80
CA VAL A 150 12.25 -17.91 -28.20
C VAL A 150 13.49 -18.75 -28.41
N ASN A 151 13.30 -20.01 -28.78
CA ASN A 151 14.41 -20.90 -29.08
C ASN A 151 14.88 -20.64 -30.54
N GLU A 152 16.04 -20.00 -30.68
CA GLU A 152 16.58 -19.65 -31.99
C GLU A 152 16.98 -20.87 -32.84
N GLU A 153 17.37 -22.00 -32.23
CA GLU A 153 17.74 -23.21 -32.95
C GLU A 153 16.52 -23.84 -33.63
N MET A 154 15.44 -24.02 -32.87
CA MET A 154 14.16 -24.53 -33.37
C MET A 154 13.56 -23.57 -34.40
N ARG A 155 13.76 -22.26 -34.22
CA ARG A 155 13.35 -21.25 -35.20
C ARG A 155 14.05 -21.45 -36.54
N GLN A 156 15.37 -21.64 -36.55
CA GLN A 156 16.12 -21.87 -37.78
C GLN A 156 15.70 -23.19 -38.45
N GLN A 157 15.49 -24.24 -37.68
CA GLN A 157 14.99 -25.53 -38.19
C GLN A 157 13.61 -25.38 -38.84
N ALA A 158 12.68 -24.67 -38.20
CA ALA A 158 11.35 -24.42 -38.75
C ALA A 158 11.41 -23.62 -40.06
N VAL A 159 12.28 -22.60 -40.14
CA VAL A 159 12.50 -21.82 -41.38
C VAL A 159 13.07 -22.70 -42.49
N ASN A 160 14.03 -23.58 -42.18
CA ASN A 160 14.61 -24.50 -43.15
C ASN A 160 13.60 -25.55 -43.64
N GLN A 161 12.76 -26.06 -42.74
CA GLN A 161 11.68 -26.99 -43.10
C GLN A 161 10.68 -26.32 -44.03
N LEU A 162 10.19 -25.13 -43.69
CA LEU A 162 9.29 -24.35 -44.57
C LEU A 162 9.90 -24.06 -45.93
N ALA A 163 11.21 -23.74 -45.99
CA ALA A 163 11.90 -23.51 -47.25
C ALA A 163 11.95 -24.78 -48.11
N SER A 164 12.19 -25.94 -47.49
CA SER A 164 12.22 -27.23 -48.18
C SER A 164 10.83 -27.66 -48.68
N GLU A 165 9.78 -27.47 -47.89
CA GLU A 165 8.39 -27.74 -48.26
C GLU A 165 7.96 -26.86 -49.43
N TYR A 166 8.26 -25.56 -49.36
CA TYR A 166 8.00 -24.63 -50.46
C TYR A 166 8.72 -25.05 -51.75
N ALA A 167 9.98 -25.49 -51.67
CA ALA A 167 10.72 -25.99 -52.83
C ALA A 167 10.13 -27.30 -53.41
N GLN A 168 9.62 -28.20 -52.56
CA GLN A 168 8.95 -29.43 -53.00
C GLN A 168 7.60 -29.14 -53.66
N HIS A 169 6.76 -28.32 -53.04
CA HIS A 169 5.45 -27.94 -53.59
C HIS A 169 5.58 -27.19 -54.91
N THR A 170 6.53 -26.28 -55.05
CA THR A 170 6.78 -25.57 -56.32
C THR A 170 7.27 -26.51 -57.42
N LYS A 171 8.12 -27.51 -57.10
CA LYS A 171 8.55 -28.54 -58.07
C LYS A 171 7.40 -29.47 -58.46
N GLY A 172 6.58 -29.91 -57.49
CA GLY A 172 5.40 -30.74 -57.73
C GLY A 172 4.38 -30.05 -58.65
N LEU A 173 4.00 -28.80 -58.31
CA LEU A 173 3.12 -27.98 -59.13
C LEU A 173 3.64 -27.79 -60.56
N LYS A 174 4.95 -27.51 -60.73
CA LYS A 174 5.55 -27.39 -62.06
C LYS A 174 5.46 -28.70 -62.85
N ASN A 175 5.70 -29.85 -62.20
CA ASN A 175 5.64 -31.15 -62.87
C ASN A 175 4.21 -31.57 -63.24
N ASP A 176 3.23 -31.34 -62.36
CA ASP A 176 1.82 -31.70 -62.61
C ASP A 176 1.21 -30.85 -63.72
N TYR A 177 1.53 -29.55 -63.73
CA TYR A 177 1.06 -28.65 -64.79
C TYR A 177 1.81 -28.84 -66.10
N LYS A 178 3.08 -29.29 -66.07
CA LYS A 178 3.80 -29.72 -67.27
C LYS A 178 3.13 -30.94 -67.92
N LYS A 179 2.78 -31.96 -67.13
CA LYS A 179 2.01 -33.12 -67.60
C LYS A 179 0.66 -32.71 -68.21
N LYS A 180 -0.05 -31.76 -67.59
CA LYS A 180 -1.32 -31.22 -68.12
C LYS A 180 -1.15 -30.44 -69.42
N MET A 181 -0.03 -29.73 -69.59
CA MET A 181 0.31 -29.05 -70.85
C MET A 181 0.66 -30.03 -71.97
N ASP A 182 1.28 -31.16 -71.65
CA ASP A 182 1.64 -32.21 -72.62
C ASP A 182 0.39 -32.97 -73.13
N THR A 183 -0.66 -33.11 -72.30
CA THR A 183 -1.95 -33.72 -72.70
C THR A 183 -2.93 -32.77 -73.40
N ALA A 184 -2.69 -31.46 -73.41
CA ALA A 184 -3.59 -30.47 -74.01
C ALA A 184 -3.21 -30.18 -75.48
N GLY A 185 -4.12 -30.48 -76.41
CA GLY A 185 -3.91 -30.34 -77.86
C GLY A 185 -4.16 -28.93 -78.43
N ASN A 186 -4.92 -28.06 -77.74
CA ASN A 186 -5.33 -26.75 -78.24
C ASN A 186 -4.53 -25.58 -77.62
N LEU A 187 -4.22 -24.55 -78.43
CA LEU A 187 -3.43 -23.38 -78.03
C LEU A 187 -4.07 -22.59 -76.86
N THR A 188 -5.40 -22.47 -76.87
CA THR A 188 -6.20 -21.74 -75.87
C THR A 188 -6.28 -22.46 -74.51
N GLU A 189 -6.23 -23.79 -74.47
CA GLU A 189 -6.18 -24.56 -73.23
C GLU A 189 -4.81 -24.45 -72.55
N ARG A 190 -3.72 -24.44 -73.33
CA ARG A 190 -2.37 -24.21 -72.80
C ARG A 190 -2.24 -22.85 -72.12
N GLU A 191 -2.84 -21.80 -72.70
CA GLU A 191 -2.86 -20.48 -72.08
C GLU A 191 -3.65 -20.46 -70.77
N ARG A 192 -4.82 -21.12 -70.69
CA ARG A 192 -5.59 -21.23 -69.44
C ARG A 192 -4.82 -21.98 -68.35
N VAL A 193 -4.21 -23.11 -68.70
CA VAL A 193 -3.40 -23.93 -67.77
C VAL A 193 -2.17 -23.15 -67.28
N SER A 194 -1.57 -22.30 -68.12
CA SER A 194 -0.46 -21.43 -67.73
C SER A 194 -0.86 -20.32 -66.75
N LYS A 195 -2.03 -19.70 -66.95
CA LYS A 195 -2.59 -18.69 -66.03
C LYS A 195 -2.95 -19.29 -64.67
N GLU A 196 -3.56 -20.47 -64.66
CA GLU A 196 -3.86 -21.19 -63.41
C GLU A 196 -2.59 -21.56 -62.63
N LEU A 197 -1.54 -22.00 -63.34
CA LEU A 197 -0.25 -22.31 -62.72
C LEU A 197 0.37 -21.06 -62.08
N ALA A 198 0.34 -19.92 -62.78
CA ALA A 198 0.85 -18.66 -62.27
C ALA A 198 0.08 -18.21 -61.01
N GLU A 199 -1.25 -18.23 -61.04
CA GLU A 199 -2.08 -17.88 -59.88
C GLU A 199 -1.82 -18.79 -58.67
N LYS A 200 -1.64 -20.10 -58.89
CA LYS A 200 -1.32 -21.04 -57.80
C LYS A 200 0.08 -20.83 -57.25
N LEU A 201 1.07 -20.56 -58.10
CA LEU A 201 2.43 -20.23 -57.66
C LEU A 201 2.47 -18.93 -56.84
N ASP A 202 1.70 -17.92 -57.23
CA ASP A 202 1.66 -16.64 -56.52
C ASP A 202 0.92 -16.76 -55.18
N LYS A 203 -0.17 -17.55 -55.11
CA LYS A 203 -0.80 -17.91 -53.83
C LYS A 203 0.17 -18.64 -52.90
N LEU A 204 0.96 -19.57 -53.45
CA LEU A 204 1.93 -20.36 -52.67
C LEU A 204 3.11 -19.49 -52.17
N LYS A 205 3.60 -18.58 -53.01
CA LYS A 205 4.60 -17.56 -52.62
C LYS A 205 4.10 -16.68 -51.50
N LEU A 206 2.87 -16.18 -51.61
CA LEU A 206 2.27 -15.29 -50.62
C LEU A 206 2.05 -16.02 -49.28
N ALA A 207 1.62 -17.28 -49.32
CA ALA A 207 1.51 -18.12 -48.12
C ALA A 207 2.88 -18.34 -47.44
N TYR A 208 3.91 -18.66 -48.23
CA TYR A 208 5.26 -18.85 -47.72
C TYR A 208 5.85 -17.55 -47.12
N SER A 209 5.72 -16.42 -47.82
CA SER A 209 6.20 -15.13 -47.30
C SER A 209 5.48 -14.75 -46.01
N THR A 210 4.19 -15.06 -45.90
CA THR A 210 3.39 -14.82 -44.69
C THR A 210 3.91 -15.69 -43.55
N ALA A 211 4.11 -16.99 -43.75
CA ALA A 211 4.66 -17.90 -42.74
C ALA A 211 6.06 -17.50 -42.25
N VAL A 212 6.94 -17.09 -43.17
CA VAL A 212 8.28 -16.59 -42.81
C VAL A 212 8.18 -15.29 -42.01
N SER A 213 7.24 -14.39 -42.36
CA SER A 213 7.01 -13.17 -41.61
C SER A 213 6.43 -13.42 -40.21
N GLU A 214 5.55 -14.42 -40.06
CA GLU A 214 5.00 -14.85 -38.77
C GLU A 214 6.14 -15.30 -37.84
N ILE A 215 7.02 -16.20 -38.32
CA ILE A 215 8.20 -16.64 -37.55
C ILE A 215 9.15 -15.46 -37.31
N GLY A 216 9.31 -14.58 -38.29
CA GLY A 216 10.07 -13.33 -38.20
C GLY A 216 9.63 -12.44 -37.03
N SER A 217 8.33 -12.33 -36.83
CA SER A 217 7.71 -11.45 -35.83
C SER A 217 7.86 -11.97 -34.39
N LEU A 218 8.16 -13.25 -34.19
CA LEU A 218 8.40 -13.84 -32.89
C LEU A 218 9.71 -13.31 -32.28
N LYS A 219 9.56 -12.43 -31.29
CA LYS A 219 10.65 -11.89 -30.47
C LYS A 219 10.22 -11.91 -29.00
N PRO A 220 11.15 -12.05 -28.04
CA PRO A 220 10.82 -11.90 -26.62
C PRO A 220 10.15 -10.54 -26.36
N LYS A 221 9.25 -10.49 -25.38
CA LYS A 221 8.48 -9.29 -24.95
C LYS A 221 7.41 -8.81 -25.94
N THR A 222 7.22 -9.47 -27.10
CA THR A 222 6.08 -9.19 -27.96
C THR A 222 4.80 -9.71 -27.31
N ILE A 223 3.71 -8.95 -27.49
CA ILE A 223 2.40 -9.27 -26.93
C ILE A 223 1.48 -9.66 -28.07
N ILE A 224 0.87 -10.83 -27.94
CA ILE A 224 0.01 -11.47 -28.92
C ILE A 224 -1.38 -11.71 -28.31
N SER A 225 -2.40 -11.65 -29.15
CA SER A 225 -3.78 -11.94 -28.76
C SER A 225 -3.99 -13.45 -28.52
N GLU A 226 -5.11 -13.82 -27.90
CA GLU A 226 -5.42 -15.23 -27.65
C GLU A 226 -5.63 -16.04 -28.94
N LEU A 227 -6.24 -15.44 -29.97
CA LEU A 227 -6.43 -16.07 -31.27
C LEU A 227 -5.09 -16.33 -31.97
N GLU A 228 -4.24 -15.31 -32.03
CA GLU A 228 -2.89 -15.42 -32.59
C GLU A 228 -2.04 -16.45 -31.82
N TYR A 229 -2.14 -16.46 -30.49
CA TYR A 229 -1.43 -17.45 -29.68
C TYR A 229 -1.89 -18.87 -30.01
N ARG A 230 -3.19 -19.11 -30.17
CA ARG A 230 -3.72 -20.43 -30.52
C ARG A 230 -3.20 -20.88 -31.89
N ASP A 231 -3.24 -20.02 -32.89
CA ASP A 231 -2.78 -20.33 -34.25
C ASP A 231 -1.27 -20.57 -34.29
N LEU A 232 -0.49 -19.72 -33.63
CA LEU A 232 0.97 -19.84 -33.56
C LEU A 232 1.41 -21.05 -32.71
N SER A 233 0.67 -21.40 -31.66
CA SER A 233 0.96 -22.56 -30.83
C SER A 233 0.72 -23.87 -31.59
N LEU A 234 -0.34 -23.92 -32.43
CA LEU A 234 -0.60 -25.06 -33.32
C LEU A 234 0.48 -25.23 -34.39
N LYS A 235 0.98 -24.14 -34.96
CA LYS A 235 2.00 -24.17 -36.02
C LYS A 235 3.43 -24.33 -35.49
N TYR A 236 3.77 -23.63 -34.41
CA TYR A 236 5.15 -23.38 -33.97
C TYR A 236 5.35 -23.57 -32.45
N GLY A 237 4.58 -24.44 -31.80
CA GLY A 237 4.61 -24.61 -30.34
C GLY A 237 5.98 -24.94 -29.74
N GLY A 238 6.92 -25.50 -30.52
CA GLY A 238 8.31 -25.74 -30.09
C GLY A 238 9.27 -24.56 -30.23
N VAL A 239 8.89 -23.51 -30.96
CA VAL A 239 9.78 -22.38 -31.30
C VAL A 239 9.76 -21.30 -30.22
N PHE A 240 8.62 -21.07 -29.57
CA PHE A 240 8.48 -20.01 -28.58
C PHE A 240 7.69 -20.48 -27.35
N LYS A 241 7.99 -19.86 -26.21
CA LYS A 241 7.19 -19.96 -25.00
C LYS A 241 6.50 -18.64 -24.77
N ALA A 242 5.19 -18.67 -24.56
CA ALA A 242 4.42 -17.51 -24.16
C ALA A 242 3.69 -17.81 -22.86
N GLY A 243 3.66 -16.80 -21.99
CA GLY A 243 2.98 -16.84 -20.72
C GLY A 243 1.95 -15.73 -20.62
N ILE A 244 1.12 -15.82 -19.57
CA ILE A 244 0.07 -14.84 -19.27
C ILE A 244 0.11 -14.44 -17.80
N GLY A 245 -0.42 -13.27 -17.49
CA GLY A 245 -0.52 -12.77 -16.12
C GLY A 245 0.79 -12.25 -15.56
N ALA A 246 0.77 -11.98 -14.25
CA ALA A 246 1.90 -11.49 -13.48
C ALA A 246 3.07 -12.50 -13.40
N GLU A 247 2.80 -13.79 -13.59
CA GLU A 247 3.81 -14.85 -13.57
C GLU A 247 4.79 -14.74 -14.75
N ALA A 248 4.26 -14.54 -15.96
CA ALA A 248 5.07 -14.31 -17.16
C ALA A 248 5.89 -13.01 -17.06
N VAL A 249 5.30 -11.96 -16.46
CA VAL A 249 6.01 -10.71 -16.17
C VAL A 249 7.13 -10.94 -15.16
N ASN A 250 6.90 -11.77 -14.13
CA ASN A 250 7.92 -12.10 -13.14
C ASN A 250 9.11 -12.83 -13.78
N GLU A 251 8.82 -13.81 -14.63
CA GLU A 251 9.84 -14.57 -15.36
C GLU A 251 10.70 -13.64 -16.23
N LEU A 252 10.06 -12.77 -17.02
CA LEU A 252 10.74 -11.79 -17.86
C LEU A 252 11.61 -10.84 -17.04
N VAL A 253 11.08 -10.32 -15.93
CA VAL A 253 11.81 -9.36 -15.09
C VAL A 253 12.97 -10.02 -14.36
N SER A 254 12.84 -11.31 -13.99
CA SER A 254 13.90 -12.06 -13.31
C SER A 254 15.06 -12.44 -14.24
N LYS A 255 14.81 -12.60 -15.55
CA LYS A 255 15.84 -12.85 -16.56
C LYS A 255 16.60 -11.59 -17.00
N LEU A 256 16.18 -10.39 -16.59
CA LEU A 256 16.82 -9.15 -17.01
C LEU A 256 18.18 -8.92 -16.31
N ASP A 257 19.23 -8.75 -17.11
CA ASP A 257 20.50 -8.21 -16.63
C ASP A 257 20.50 -6.67 -16.74
N VAL A 258 20.31 -6.01 -15.60
CA VAL A 258 20.25 -4.55 -15.50
C VAL A 258 21.56 -3.89 -15.96
N ALA A 259 22.72 -4.53 -15.76
CA ALA A 259 24.00 -3.93 -16.11
C ALA A 259 24.20 -3.90 -17.65
N ASN A 260 23.88 -4.99 -18.32
CA ASN A 260 23.96 -5.09 -19.79
C ASN A 260 22.94 -4.16 -20.46
N ASP A 261 21.69 -4.14 -19.97
CA ASP A 261 20.65 -3.23 -20.47
C ASP A 261 21.08 -1.75 -20.37
N ILE A 262 21.76 -1.36 -19.28
CA ILE A 262 22.29 0.01 -19.14
C ILE A 262 23.35 0.33 -20.20
N ALA A 263 24.23 -0.63 -20.51
CA ALA A 263 25.28 -0.45 -21.51
C ALA A 263 24.69 -0.32 -22.92
N GLU A 264 23.71 -1.17 -23.26
CA GLU A 264 22.99 -1.11 -24.55
C GLU A 264 22.22 0.20 -24.70
N LEU A 265 21.45 0.61 -23.68
CA LEU A 265 20.68 1.85 -23.72
C LEU A 265 21.55 3.09 -23.86
N LYS A 266 22.77 3.09 -23.30
CA LYS A 266 23.73 4.19 -23.49
C LYS A 266 24.17 4.30 -24.95
N LYS A 267 24.38 3.18 -25.64
CA LYS A 267 24.71 3.16 -27.08
C LYS A 267 23.52 3.65 -27.91
N GLU A 268 22.33 3.10 -27.68
CA GLU A 268 21.12 3.52 -28.40
C GLU A 268 20.77 5.01 -28.22
N LEU A 269 21.13 5.59 -27.07
CA LEU A 269 20.84 7.00 -26.78
C LEU A 269 21.64 7.97 -27.67
N ILE A 270 22.80 7.55 -28.19
CA ILE A 270 23.64 8.35 -29.09
C ILE A 270 22.92 8.55 -30.42
N ASP A 271 22.37 7.46 -30.98
CA ASP A 271 21.71 7.46 -32.28
C ASP A 271 20.26 8.00 -32.23
N ALA A 272 19.63 7.96 -31.05
CA ALA A 272 18.24 8.34 -30.91
C ALA A 272 18.01 9.87 -30.94
N VAL A 273 17.07 10.30 -31.78
CA VAL A 273 16.63 11.70 -31.92
C VAL A 273 15.18 11.88 -31.42
N GLY A 274 14.86 13.08 -30.91
CA GLY A 274 13.49 13.50 -30.62
C GLY A 274 12.79 12.73 -29.49
N GLN A 275 11.60 12.21 -29.77
CA GLN A 275 10.73 11.54 -28.79
C GLN A 275 11.28 10.17 -28.33
N ARG A 276 11.96 9.44 -29.22
CA ARG A 276 12.64 8.18 -28.89
C ARG A 276 13.74 8.40 -27.85
N ARG A 277 14.55 9.46 -28.02
CA ARG A 277 15.58 9.86 -27.06
C ARG A 277 15.00 10.13 -25.66
N LYS A 278 13.89 10.87 -25.58
CA LYS A 278 13.21 11.16 -24.29
C LYS A 278 12.72 9.87 -23.59
N ARG A 279 12.22 8.88 -24.34
CA ARG A 279 11.78 7.58 -23.79
C ARG A 279 12.97 6.78 -23.27
N LEU A 280 14.03 6.63 -24.08
CA LEU A 280 15.25 5.91 -23.69
C LEU A 280 15.92 6.56 -22.48
N GLN A 281 15.99 7.88 -22.41
CA GLN A 281 16.54 8.60 -21.25
C GLN A 281 15.76 8.32 -19.95
N LYS A 282 14.42 8.24 -20.02
CA LYS A 282 13.59 7.87 -18.86
C LYS A 282 13.83 6.42 -18.42
N ARG A 283 13.97 5.50 -19.38
CA ARG A 283 14.29 4.08 -19.12
C ARG A 283 15.67 3.91 -18.50
N LEU A 284 16.69 4.54 -19.09
CA LEU A 284 18.07 4.54 -18.58
C LEU A 284 18.14 5.10 -17.16
N ARG A 285 17.47 6.23 -16.88
CA ARG A 285 17.41 6.80 -15.52
C ARG A 285 16.81 5.82 -14.52
N LEU A 286 15.74 5.11 -14.90
CA LEU A 286 15.09 4.14 -14.02
C LEU A 286 16.02 2.97 -13.70
N LEU A 287 16.64 2.34 -14.71
CA LEU A 287 17.55 1.21 -14.51
C LEU A 287 18.81 1.60 -13.74
N LYS A 288 19.37 2.78 -14.02
CA LYS A 288 20.50 3.32 -13.26
C LYS A 288 20.17 3.46 -11.77
N ASN A 289 18.97 3.99 -11.46
CA ASN A 289 18.53 4.13 -10.07
C ASN A 289 18.36 2.75 -9.38
N PHE A 290 17.85 1.73 -10.09
CA PHE A 290 17.77 0.37 -9.55
C PHE A 290 19.16 -0.21 -9.25
N HIS A 291 20.11 -0.02 -10.18
CA HIS A 291 21.47 -0.49 -10.04
C HIS A 291 22.21 0.21 -8.88
N GLU A 292 22.15 1.54 -8.81
CA GLU A 292 22.75 2.34 -7.72
C GLU A 292 22.14 1.99 -6.36
N ALA A 293 20.82 1.77 -6.30
CA ALA A 293 20.14 1.40 -5.06
C ALA A 293 20.31 -0.08 -4.67
N LYS A 294 20.92 -0.91 -5.53
CA LYS A 294 21.04 -2.38 -5.38
C LYS A 294 19.67 -3.05 -5.16
N ILE A 295 18.66 -2.61 -5.90
CA ILE A 295 17.28 -3.11 -5.81
C ILE A 295 16.99 -3.95 -7.05
N SER A 296 16.47 -5.16 -6.86
CA SER A 296 16.04 -6.01 -7.96
C SER A 296 14.65 -5.57 -8.48
N PRO A 297 14.46 -5.41 -9.80
CA PRO A 297 13.16 -5.10 -10.37
C PRO A 297 12.06 -6.13 -10.07
N SER A 298 12.42 -7.39 -9.79
CA SER A 298 11.48 -8.46 -9.43
C SER A 298 10.67 -8.16 -8.17
N TRP A 299 11.18 -7.31 -7.26
CA TRP A 299 10.48 -6.93 -6.02
C TRP A 299 9.22 -6.07 -6.25
N MET A 300 8.97 -5.62 -7.48
CA MET A 300 7.69 -5.00 -7.85
C MET A 300 6.54 -6.01 -7.97
N LEU A 301 6.87 -7.29 -8.04
CA LEU A 301 5.92 -8.40 -7.99
C LEU A 301 5.95 -9.02 -6.61
N LEU A 302 4.77 -9.17 -6.03
CA LEU A 302 4.56 -9.66 -4.68
C LEU A 302 4.29 -11.16 -4.73
N SER A 303 5.19 -11.95 -4.15
CA SER A 303 4.90 -13.35 -3.80
C SER A 303 4.31 -13.45 -2.39
N ASN A 304 4.76 -12.58 -1.49
CA ASN A 304 4.28 -12.48 -0.11
C ASN A 304 3.62 -11.12 0.09
N LEU A 305 2.37 -11.11 0.54
CA LEU A 305 1.64 -9.89 0.83
C LEU A 305 1.68 -9.60 2.34
N PRO A 306 2.26 -8.46 2.79
CA PRO A 306 2.26 -8.11 4.20
C PRO A 306 0.85 -7.76 4.68
N VAL A 307 0.55 -8.11 5.93
CA VAL A 307 -0.70 -7.81 6.61
C VAL A 307 -0.44 -6.88 7.79
N ILE A 308 -1.09 -5.71 7.73
CA ILE A 308 -0.97 -4.67 8.76
C ILE A 308 -1.45 -5.18 10.14
N PRO A 309 -0.81 -4.75 11.25
CA PRO A 309 -1.21 -5.14 12.59
C PRO A 309 -2.70 -4.88 12.89
N PRO A 310 -3.39 -5.77 13.64
CA PRO A 310 -4.84 -5.74 13.83
C PRO A 310 -5.36 -4.49 14.53
N ASP A 311 -4.59 -3.91 15.44
CA ASP A 311 -5.00 -2.70 16.17
C ASP A 311 -5.01 -1.45 15.27
N LEU A 312 -4.34 -1.50 14.12
CA LEU A 312 -4.44 -0.47 13.08
C LEU A 312 -5.66 -0.66 12.17
N ARG A 313 -6.34 -1.81 12.27
CA ARG A 313 -7.58 -2.20 11.55
C ARG A 313 -8.61 -2.82 12.51
N PRO A 314 -9.03 -2.08 13.56
CA PRO A 314 -9.79 -2.65 14.66
C PRO A 314 -11.16 -3.17 14.23
N MET A 315 -11.66 -4.13 15.00
CA MET A 315 -13.04 -4.60 14.98
C MET A 315 -13.63 -4.31 16.35
N VAL A 316 -14.60 -3.39 16.42
CA VAL A 316 -15.16 -2.88 17.67
C VAL A 316 -16.61 -3.33 17.78
N GLN A 317 -16.98 -3.87 18.94
CA GLN A 317 -18.37 -4.18 19.25
C GLN A 317 -19.11 -2.88 19.60
N LEU A 318 -20.23 -2.63 18.95
CA LEU A 318 -21.14 -1.53 19.25
C LEU A 318 -22.19 -1.98 20.28
N ASP A 319 -22.79 -1.00 20.94
CA ASP A 319 -23.95 -1.21 21.80
C ASP A 319 -25.07 -1.89 20.97
N GLY A 320 -25.59 -3.01 21.48
CA GLY A 320 -26.54 -3.87 20.75
C GLY A 320 -25.91 -5.06 20.03
N GLY A 321 -24.63 -5.38 20.30
CA GLY A 321 -24.00 -6.63 19.87
C GLY A 321 -23.59 -6.69 18.39
N ARG A 322 -23.73 -5.59 17.65
CA ARG A 322 -23.22 -5.45 16.28
C ARG A 322 -21.72 -5.19 16.30
N PHE A 323 -21.04 -5.51 15.19
CA PHE A 323 -19.62 -5.22 15.03
C PHE A 323 -19.40 -4.17 13.96
N ALA A 324 -18.57 -3.17 14.27
CA ALA A 324 -18.00 -2.25 13.31
C ALA A 324 -16.59 -2.73 12.94
N THR A 325 -16.39 -3.08 11.67
CA THR A 325 -15.11 -3.53 11.12
C THR A 325 -14.47 -2.44 10.28
N SER A 326 -13.14 -2.35 10.32
CA SER A 326 -12.38 -1.59 9.32
C SER A 326 -12.56 -2.20 7.92
N ASP A 327 -12.72 -1.34 6.90
CA ASP A 327 -12.85 -1.72 5.48
C ASP A 327 -11.68 -2.61 5.01
N LEU A 328 -10.47 -2.42 5.59
CA LEU A 328 -9.28 -3.23 5.29
C LEU A 328 -9.49 -4.71 5.58
N ASN A 329 -10.23 -5.05 6.65
CA ASN A 329 -10.45 -6.45 7.00
C ASN A 329 -11.21 -7.17 5.89
N ASP A 330 -12.23 -6.53 5.30
CA ASP A 330 -12.97 -7.13 4.19
C ASP A 330 -12.12 -7.26 2.91
N LEU A 331 -11.22 -6.31 2.67
CA LEU A 331 -10.27 -6.39 1.55
C LEU A 331 -9.27 -7.55 1.74
N TYR A 332 -8.67 -7.70 2.93
CA TYR A 332 -7.82 -8.85 3.23
C TYR A 332 -8.57 -10.18 3.14
N ARG A 333 -9.80 -10.25 3.65
CA ARG A 333 -10.66 -11.45 3.55
C ARG A 333 -10.90 -11.84 2.09
N ARG A 334 -11.15 -10.87 1.20
CA ARG A 334 -11.29 -11.13 -0.24
C ARG A 334 -10.01 -11.73 -0.80
N VAL A 335 -8.84 -11.17 -0.50
CA VAL A 335 -7.56 -11.71 -0.97
C VAL A 335 -7.34 -13.14 -0.48
N ILE A 336 -7.53 -13.41 0.82
CA ILE A 336 -7.33 -14.74 1.41
C ILE A 336 -8.30 -15.76 0.79
N ASN A 337 -9.57 -15.41 0.63
CA ASN A 337 -10.56 -16.29 0.00
C ASN A 337 -10.20 -16.66 -1.44
N ARG A 338 -9.76 -15.68 -2.24
CA ARG A 338 -9.33 -15.91 -3.63
C ARG A 338 -8.06 -16.74 -3.70
N ASN A 339 -7.09 -16.45 -2.82
CA ASN A 339 -5.84 -17.21 -2.75
C ASN A 339 -6.09 -18.67 -2.36
N ASN A 340 -6.89 -18.92 -1.33
CA ASN A 340 -7.22 -20.27 -0.88
C ASN A 340 -8.03 -21.05 -1.93
N ARG A 341 -8.95 -20.37 -2.63
CA ARG A 341 -9.69 -20.97 -3.74
C ARG A 341 -8.74 -21.33 -4.88
N LEU A 342 -7.80 -20.46 -5.22
CA LEU A 342 -6.79 -20.73 -6.24
C LEU A 342 -5.89 -21.91 -5.85
N LYS A 343 -5.38 -21.98 -4.61
CA LYS A 343 -4.61 -23.13 -4.11
C LYS A 343 -5.38 -24.44 -4.31
N LYS A 344 -6.64 -24.50 -3.86
CA LYS A 344 -7.51 -25.67 -4.06
C LYS A 344 -7.73 -26.04 -5.53
N LEU A 345 -7.88 -25.04 -6.41
CA LEU A 345 -8.06 -25.30 -7.84
C LEU A 345 -6.81 -25.86 -8.51
N LEU A 346 -5.63 -25.43 -8.06
CA LEU A 346 -4.35 -25.97 -8.53
C LEU A 346 -4.17 -27.42 -8.05
N ASP A 347 -4.49 -27.70 -6.78
CA ASP A 347 -4.40 -29.05 -6.21
C ASP A 347 -5.34 -30.06 -6.92
N LEU A 348 -6.51 -29.59 -7.36
CA LEU A 348 -7.47 -30.39 -8.11
C LEU A 348 -7.14 -30.53 -9.61
N GLY A 349 -6.11 -29.84 -10.11
CA GLY A 349 -5.78 -29.84 -11.55
C GLY A 349 -6.89 -29.23 -12.42
N ALA A 350 -7.58 -28.19 -11.93
CA ALA A 350 -8.69 -27.58 -12.66
C ALA A 350 -8.27 -27.00 -14.03
N PRO A 351 -9.17 -26.97 -15.03
CA PRO A 351 -8.87 -26.43 -16.36
C PRO A 351 -8.32 -25.00 -16.34
N GLU A 352 -7.47 -24.69 -17.32
CA GLU A 352 -6.72 -23.43 -17.36
C GLU A 352 -7.64 -22.20 -17.39
N VAL A 353 -8.80 -22.27 -18.03
CA VAL A 353 -9.79 -21.16 -18.08
C VAL A 353 -10.25 -20.75 -16.67
N ILE A 354 -10.51 -21.73 -15.80
CA ILE A 354 -10.97 -21.48 -14.42
C ILE A 354 -9.83 -20.90 -13.59
N THR A 355 -8.63 -21.49 -13.70
CA THR A 355 -7.46 -21.01 -12.96
C THR A 355 -7.05 -19.60 -13.39
N ARG A 356 -7.10 -19.27 -14.68
CA ARG A 356 -6.86 -17.91 -15.22
C ARG A 356 -7.83 -16.89 -14.65
N ASN A 357 -9.12 -17.22 -14.61
CA ASN A 357 -10.11 -16.30 -14.02
C ASN A 357 -9.84 -16.09 -12.53
N GLU A 358 -9.52 -17.14 -11.77
CA GLU A 358 -9.21 -16.98 -10.33
C GLU A 358 -7.89 -16.23 -10.10
N LYS A 359 -6.85 -16.45 -10.91
CA LYS A 359 -5.60 -15.67 -10.90
C LYS A 359 -5.88 -14.18 -11.19
N ARG A 360 -6.73 -13.88 -12.19
CA ARG A 360 -7.20 -12.52 -12.46
C ARG A 360 -7.89 -11.94 -11.24
N MET A 361 -8.88 -12.63 -10.67
CA MET A 361 -9.61 -12.16 -9.49
C MET A 361 -8.71 -11.95 -8.27
N LEU A 362 -7.64 -12.74 -8.10
CA LEU A 362 -6.65 -12.54 -7.06
C LEU A 362 -5.85 -11.24 -7.27
N GLN A 363 -5.36 -10.98 -8.49
CA GLN A 363 -4.70 -9.72 -8.85
C GLN A 363 -5.61 -8.53 -8.55
N GLU A 364 -6.89 -8.63 -8.95
CA GLU A 364 -7.89 -7.59 -8.70
C GLU A 364 -8.17 -7.35 -7.21
N ALA A 365 -8.15 -8.41 -6.39
CA ALA A 365 -8.35 -8.29 -4.95
C ALA A 365 -7.16 -7.60 -4.27
N VAL A 366 -5.94 -7.90 -4.69
CA VAL A 366 -4.72 -7.23 -4.19
C VAL A 366 -4.66 -5.77 -4.65
N ASP A 367 -5.05 -5.51 -5.90
CA ASP A 367 -5.18 -4.14 -6.42
C ASP A 367 -6.14 -3.31 -5.56
N ALA A 368 -7.34 -3.87 -5.26
CA ALA A 368 -8.34 -3.21 -4.43
C ALA A 368 -7.87 -2.97 -2.98
N LEU A 369 -7.04 -3.86 -2.43
CA LEU A 369 -6.42 -3.69 -1.11
C LEU A 369 -5.42 -2.53 -1.11
N LEU A 370 -4.57 -2.45 -2.14
CA LEU A 370 -3.48 -1.48 -2.22
C LEU A 370 -3.97 -0.10 -2.65
N ASP A 371 -4.68 0.01 -3.78
CA ASP A 371 -5.18 1.28 -4.32
C ASP A 371 -6.42 1.07 -5.20
N LEU A 372 -7.60 1.34 -4.65
CA LEU A 372 -8.87 1.20 -5.39
C LEU A 372 -9.05 2.31 -6.44
N THR A 373 -8.48 3.50 -6.21
CA THR A 373 -8.66 4.69 -7.06
C THR A 373 -7.95 4.54 -8.40
N ALA A 374 -6.82 3.84 -8.41
CA ALA A 374 -6.05 3.57 -9.63
C ALA A 374 -6.78 2.67 -10.65
N ARG A 375 -7.87 2.01 -10.22
CA ARG A 375 -8.65 1.08 -11.06
C ARG A 375 -9.99 1.61 -11.55
N GLU A 376 -10.42 2.80 -11.12
CA GLU A 376 -11.79 3.26 -11.39
C GLU A 376 -12.14 3.24 -12.88
N THR A 377 -12.94 2.23 -13.24
CA THR A 377 -13.79 2.25 -14.43
C THR A 377 -15.09 2.88 -13.95
N SER A 378 -15.49 3.97 -14.59
CA SER A 378 -16.59 4.86 -14.22
C SER A 378 -17.98 4.23 -14.40
N THR A 379 -18.23 3.08 -13.78
CA THR A 379 -19.46 2.30 -14.00
C THR A 379 -19.85 1.49 -12.76
N SER A 380 -20.33 2.19 -11.72
CA SER A 380 -21.22 1.57 -10.72
C SER A 380 -22.21 2.61 -10.22
N THR A 381 -23.45 2.49 -10.70
CA THR A 381 -24.62 3.36 -10.48
C THR A 381 -25.35 3.13 -9.16
N VAL A 382 -24.80 2.32 -8.24
CA VAL A 382 -25.43 2.04 -6.94
C VAL A 382 -24.64 2.74 -5.83
N SER A 383 -25.33 3.56 -5.05
CA SER A 383 -24.86 4.30 -3.87
C SER A 383 -24.44 3.35 -2.72
N LYS A 384 -23.47 2.48 -2.96
CA LYS A 384 -22.75 1.75 -1.92
C LYS A 384 -21.49 2.54 -1.59
N ARG A 385 -21.31 2.85 -0.31
CA ARG A 385 -20.07 3.45 0.22
C ARG A 385 -18.86 2.67 -0.29
N LYS A 386 -17.97 3.34 -1.01
CA LYS A 386 -16.70 2.75 -1.46
C LYS A 386 -15.84 2.36 -0.25
N LEU A 387 -15.25 1.16 -0.30
CA LEU A 387 -14.31 0.69 0.71
C LEU A 387 -13.00 1.51 0.61
N LYS A 388 -12.37 1.79 1.74
CA LYS A 388 -11.08 2.50 1.79
C LYS A 388 -9.90 1.52 1.66
N SER A 389 -9.00 1.77 0.71
CA SER A 389 -7.77 1.01 0.50
C SER A 389 -6.62 1.48 1.41
N LEU A 390 -5.49 0.76 1.40
CA LEU A 390 -4.28 1.18 2.14
C LEU A 390 -3.76 2.55 1.67
N SER A 391 -3.79 2.81 0.36
CA SER A 391 -3.39 4.12 -0.20
C SER A 391 -4.30 5.26 0.27
N ASP A 392 -5.61 5.00 0.41
CA ASP A 392 -6.59 6.00 0.86
C ASP A 392 -6.37 6.40 2.32
N LEU A 393 -5.82 5.50 3.15
CA LEU A 393 -5.43 5.83 4.51
C LEU A 393 -4.26 6.81 4.57
N LEU A 394 -3.44 6.89 3.51
CA LEU A 394 -2.30 7.80 3.45
C LEU A 394 -2.65 9.14 2.79
N ARG A 395 -3.50 9.11 1.75
CA ARG A 395 -3.80 10.28 0.91
C ARG A 395 -5.00 11.10 1.44
N GLY A 396 -5.11 12.34 0.95
CA GLY A 396 -6.26 13.21 1.19
C GLY A 396 -6.23 13.98 2.53
N LYS A 397 -7.25 14.83 2.75
CA LYS A 397 -7.38 15.65 3.97
C LYS A 397 -7.58 14.80 5.23
N GLN A 398 -8.26 13.66 5.08
CA GLN A 398 -8.50 12.68 6.16
C GLN A 398 -7.45 11.56 6.19
N GLY A 399 -6.36 11.69 5.41
CA GLY A 399 -5.27 10.74 5.40
C GLY A 399 -4.34 10.92 6.61
N ARG A 400 -3.59 9.87 6.94
CA ARG A 400 -2.68 9.80 8.08
C ARG A 400 -1.68 10.97 8.11
N PHE A 401 -1.09 11.33 6.97
CA PHE A 401 -0.11 12.41 6.92
C PHE A 401 -0.70 13.76 7.34
N ARG A 402 -1.86 14.14 6.79
CA ARG A 402 -2.45 15.46 7.05
C ARG A 402 -3.22 15.54 8.37
N GLN A 403 -3.96 14.49 8.70
CA GLN A 403 -4.86 14.51 9.85
C GLN A 403 -4.23 14.02 11.15
N ASN A 404 -3.21 13.16 11.09
CA ASN A 404 -2.63 12.53 12.26
C ASN A 404 -1.16 12.87 12.49
N LEU A 405 -0.40 13.26 11.45
CA LEU A 405 1.01 13.63 11.60
C LEU A 405 1.18 15.15 11.67
N LEU A 406 0.69 15.88 10.66
CA LEU A 406 0.77 17.35 10.60
C LEU A 406 -0.19 18.08 11.56
N GLY A 407 -1.20 17.38 12.07
CA GLY A 407 -2.10 17.93 13.06
C GLY A 407 -2.53 16.81 14.00
N LYS A 408 -2.55 17.08 15.30
CA LYS A 408 -3.01 16.11 16.29
C LYS A 408 -3.97 16.79 17.26
N ARG A 409 -4.84 15.98 17.86
CA ARG A 409 -5.50 16.38 19.09
C ARG A 409 -4.45 16.37 20.19
N VAL A 410 -4.51 17.39 21.04
CA VAL A 410 -3.56 17.61 22.11
C VAL A 410 -4.33 17.70 23.41
N ASP A 411 -3.77 17.10 24.44
CA ASP A 411 -4.27 17.20 25.81
C ASP A 411 -4.00 18.62 26.36
N TYR A 412 -4.55 18.94 27.53
CA TYR A 412 -4.44 20.27 28.15
C TYR A 412 -4.90 21.41 27.21
N SER A 413 -6.00 21.17 26.51
CA SER A 413 -6.61 22.16 25.62
C SER A 413 -8.09 22.34 25.92
N GLY A 414 -8.56 23.59 25.83
CA GLY A 414 -9.95 23.97 26.05
C GLY A 414 -10.50 24.73 24.84
N ARG A 415 -11.82 24.87 24.76
CA ARG A 415 -12.48 25.75 23.80
C ARG A 415 -13.66 26.43 24.47
N SER A 416 -13.76 27.75 24.33
CA SER A 416 -14.94 28.49 24.76
C SER A 416 -15.20 29.69 23.86
N VAL A 417 -16.38 30.29 24.02
CA VAL A 417 -16.80 31.55 23.37
C VAL A 417 -15.97 32.70 23.92
N ILE A 418 -15.65 33.66 23.05
CA ILE A 418 -14.92 34.87 23.44
C ILE A 418 -15.85 36.04 23.71
N VAL A 419 -15.51 36.84 24.71
CA VAL A 419 -16.16 38.12 25.05
C VAL A 419 -15.08 39.19 25.15
N VAL A 420 -15.45 40.44 24.93
CA VAL A 420 -14.51 41.56 25.02
C VAL A 420 -14.12 41.82 26.49
N GLY A 421 -12.82 41.91 26.77
CA GLY A 421 -12.28 42.25 28.09
C GLY A 421 -11.57 43.61 28.06
N PRO A 422 -12.30 44.74 28.13
CA PRO A 422 -11.71 46.07 27.98
C PRO A 422 -10.82 46.49 29.17
N THR A 423 -10.98 45.84 30.33
CA THR A 423 -10.21 46.10 31.54
C THR A 423 -8.88 45.33 31.60
N LEU A 424 -8.66 44.40 30.67
CA LEU A 424 -7.46 43.58 30.62
C LEU A 424 -6.27 44.38 30.10
N SER A 425 -5.06 44.04 30.54
CA SER A 425 -3.84 44.51 29.88
C SER A 425 -3.60 43.75 28.57
N LEU A 426 -2.76 44.29 27.68
CA LEU A 426 -2.49 43.69 26.36
C LEU A 426 -1.95 42.25 26.44
N ASP A 427 -1.19 41.95 27.48
CA ASP A 427 -0.60 40.65 27.76
C ASP A 427 -1.53 39.71 28.55
N GLN A 428 -2.75 40.14 28.90
CA GLN A 428 -3.67 39.38 29.76
C GLN A 428 -4.86 38.80 28.99
N CYS A 429 -5.38 37.68 29.49
CA CYS A 429 -6.67 37.14 29.05
C CYS A 429 -7.49 36.68 30.25
N GLY A 430 -8.81 36.86 30.19
CA GLY A 430 -9.71 36.31 31.21
C GLY A 430 -10.02 34.85 30.92
N LEU A 431 -9.72 33.97 31.86
CA LEU A 431 -9.95 32.54 31.78
C LEU A 431 -11.02 32.10 32.78
N PRO A 432 -12.11 31.46 32.32
CA PRO A 432 -13.10 30.85 33.21
C PRO A 432 -12.49 29.91 34.24
N LYS A 433 -12.87 30.08 35.51
CA LYS A 433 -12.44 29.24 36.64
C LYS A 433 -12.58 27.75 36.38
N THR A 434 -13.71 27.32 35.81
CA THR A 434 -13.98 25.90 35.48
C THR A 434 -13.03 25.34 34.43
N ILE A 435 -12.76 26.09 33.37
CA ILE A 435 -11.84 25.69 32.29
C ILE A 435 -10.40 25.67 32.82
N ALA A 436 -10.02 26.67 33.60
CA ALA A 436 -8.72 26.74 34.22
C ALA A 436 -8.48 25.54 35.14
N LEU A 437 -9.45 25.20 35.99
CA LEU A 437 -9.32 24.08 36.92
C LEU A 437 -9.03 22.75 36.21
N GLU A 438 -9.71 22.47 35.09
CA GLU A 438 -9.50 21.21 34.36
C GLU A 438 -8.12 21.17 33.66
N ILE A 439 -7.69 22.29 33.07
CA ILE A 439 -6.42 22.39 32.35
C ILE A 439 -5.23 22.32 33.33
N PHE A 440 -5.37 22.96 34.49
CA PHE A 440 -4.32 23.02 35.51
C PHE A 440 -4.45 21.92 36.59
N LYS A 441 -5.40 20.99 36.44
CA LYS A 441 -5.70 19.92 37.43
C LYS A 441 -4.46 19.24 38.02
N PRO A 442 -3.45 18.79 37.25
CA PRO A 442 -2.26 18.16 37.83
C PRO A 442 -1.41 19.10 38.69
N PHE A 443 -1.34 20.39 38.32
CA PHE A 443 -0.57 21.40 39.04
C PHE A 443 -1.25 21.80 40.34
N VAL A 444 -2.59 21.91 40.32
CA VAL A 444 -3.38 22.15 41.53
C VAL A 444 -3.23 21.01 42.51
N ILE A 445 -3.30 19.75 42.05
CA ILE A 445 -3.05 18.57 42.90
C ILE A 445 -1.65 18.61 43.52
N ALA A 446 -0.62 18.98 42.73
CA ALA A 446 0.74 19.09 43.21
C ALA A 446 0.92 20.22 44.24
N ASN A 447 0.23 21.35 44.06
CA ASN A 447 0.22 22.46 45.01
C ASN A 447 -0.46 22.06 46.34
N LEU A 448 -1.65 21.47 46.29
CA LEU A 448 -2.37 20.99 47.47
C LEU A 448 -1.57 19.98 48.31
N MET A 449 -0.77 19.14 47.64
CA MET A 449 0.15 18.23 48.32
C MET A 449 1.36 18.94 48.92
N ARG A 450 1.92 19.94 48.23
CA ARG A 450 3.06 20.72 48.72
C ARG A 450 2.71 21.52 49.97
N ASN A 451 1.49 22.04 50.02
CA ASN A 451 0.97 22.80 51.15
C ASN A 451 0.42 21.89 52.27
N GLU A 452 0.65 20.58 52.18
CA GLU A 452 0.24 19.55 53.16
C GLU A 452 -1.27 19.50 53.46
N ILE A 453 -2.11 20.13 52.63
CA ILE A 453 -3.58 20.09 52.73
C ILE A 453 -4.09 18.66 52.47
N VAL A 454 -3.39 17.92 51.60
CA VAL A 454 -3.75 16.55 51.23
C VAL A 454 -2.52 15.64 51.15
N HIS A 455 -2.59 14.46 51.77
CA HIS A 455 -1.49 13.49 51.75
C HIS A 455 -1.50 12.53 50.55
N ASN A 456 -2.65 12.34 49.88
CA ASN A 456 -2.80 11.37 48.78
C ASN A 456 -3.30 12.04 47.48
N VAL A 457 -2.73 11.65 46.34
CA VAL A 457 -3.16 12.11 45.00
C VAL A 457 -4.64 11.82 44.74
N LYS A 458 -5.12 10.62 45.14
CA LYS A 458 -6.53 10.23 44.91
C LYS A 458 -7.52 11.10 45.68
N THR A 459 -7.19 11.48 46.91
CA THR A 459 -8.05 12.37 47.69
C THR A 459 -8.02 13.79 47.13
N ALA A 460 -6.85 14.25 46.68
CA ALA A 460 -6.71 15.55 46.01
C ALA A 460 -7.52 15.59 44.70
N SER A 461 -7.46 14.56 43.87
CA SER A 461 -8.31 14.47 42.66
C SER A 461 -9.80 14.53 42.97
N LYS A 462 -10.25 13.87 44.05
CA LYS A 462 -11.64 13.94 44.50
C LYS A 462 -12.03 15.33 45.02
N MET A 463 -11.11 16.04 45.70
CA MET A 463 -11.35 17.42 46.13
C MET A 463 -11.47 18.36 44.93
N VAL A 464 -10.61 18.21 43.92
CA VAL A 464 -10.71 18.96 42.66
C VAL A 464 -12.04 18.69 41.95
N GLU A 465 -12.47 17.43 41.87
CA GLU A 465 -13.77 17.06 41.27
C GLU A 465 -14.98 17.62 42.05
N ARG A 466 -14.84 17.78 43.38
CA ARG A 466 -15.86 18.39 44.25
C ARG A 466 -15.81 19.91 44.30
N GLN A 467 -14.79 20.53 43.71
CA GLN A 467 -14.62 22.00 43.67
C GLN A 467 -14.65 22.67 45.05
N VAL A 468 -13.96 22.07 46.02
CA VAL A 468 -13.88 22.57 47.42
C VAL A 468 -13.13 23.92 47.45
N PRO A 469 -13.48 24.87 48.35
CA PRO A 469 -12.86 26.20 48.39
C PRO A 469 -11.33 26.27 48.30
N GLU A 470 -10.60 25.40 48.99
CA GLU A 470 -9.12 25.40 49.03
C GLU A 470 -8.50 25.12 47.65
N VAL A 471 -9.25 24.50 46.75
CA VAL A 471 -8.84 24.23 45.37
C VAL A 471 -8.75 25.53 44.56
N TRP A 472 -9.62 26.50 44.83
CA TRP A 472 -9.63 27.79 44.13
C TRP A 472 -8.42 28.64 44.55
N ASP A 473 -8.08 28.66 45.84
CA ASP A 473 -6.90 29.35 46.34
C ASP A 473 -5.61 28.78 45.73
N ALA A 474 -5.52 27.44 45.69
CA ALA A 474 -4.40 26.76 45.04
C ALA A 474 -4.34 27.01 43.53
N LEU A 475 -5.50 27.16 42.87
CA LEU A 475 -5.57 27.48 41.44
C LEU A 475 -5.06 28.90 41.16
N ASP A 476 -5.45 29.88 41.96
CA ASP A 476 -4.99 31.27 41.83
C ASP A 476 -3.47 31.39 41.99
N GLU A 477 -2.89 30.68 42.96
CA GLU A 477 -1.43 30.63 43.16
C GLU A 477 -0.73 30.03 41.94
N VAL A 478 -1.23 28.90 41.42
CA VAL A 478 -0.63 28.19 40.29
C VAL A 478 -0.67 29.02 39.01
N ILE A 479 -1.80 29.66 38.71
CA ILE A 479 -2.05 30.37 37.44
C ILE A 479 -1.10 31.55 37.24
N GLY A 480 -0.74 32.26 38.32
CA GLY A 480 0.12 33.45 38.25
C GLY A 480 1.51 33.20 37.64
N HIS A 481 1.98 31.95 37.63
CA HIS A 481 3.30 31.54 37.15
C HIS A 481 3.35 31.12 35.68
N TYR A 482 2.21 30.96 35.01
CA TYR A 482 2.17 30.41 33.65
C TYR A 482 1.49 31.32 32.63
N TYR A 483 1.84 31.13 31.37
CA TYR A 483 1.16 31.71 30.23
C TYR A 483 0.29 30.66 29.55
N VAL A 484 -0.80 31.09 28.92
CA VAL A 484 -1.67 30.26 28.09
C VAL A 484 -1.62 30.75 26.65
N LEU A 485 -1.76 29.84 25.69
CA LEU A 485 -1.82 30.16 24.27
C LEU A 485 -3.29 30.18 23.82
N LEU A 486 -3.71 31.29 23.22
CA LEU A 486 -5.01 31.42 22.58
C LEU A 486 -4.85 31.27 21.06
N ASN A 487 -5.70 30.46 20.44
CA ASN A 487 -5.72 30.23 19.00
C ASN A 487 -7.15 30.36 18.43
N ARG A 488 -7.31 31.12 17.35
CA ARG A 488 -8.55 31.19 16.58
C ARG A 488 -8.36 30.53 15.20
N ALA A 489 -9.23 29.58 14.88
CA ALA A 489 -9.28 28.99 13.54
C ALA A 489 -10.17 29.84 12.60
N PRO A 490 -9.79 30.02 11.31
CA PRO A 490 -8.58 29.52 10.66
C PRO A 490 -7.33 30.36 11.01
N THR A 491 -6.22 29.69 11.31
CA THR A 491 -4.94 30.34 11.60
C THR A 491 -4.24 30.70 10.28
N LEU A 492 -4.34 31.96 9.84
CA LEU A 492 -3.81 32.42 8.55
C LEU A 492 -2.32 32.78 8.62
N HIS A 493 -1.86 33.25 9.77
CA HIS A 493 -0.48 33.71 10.00
C HIS A 493 -0.10 33.47 11.47
N ARG A 494 1.18 33.66 11.81
CA ARG A 494 1.72 33.44 13.17
C ARG A 494 0.91 34.10 14.28
N LEU A 495 0.39 35.32 14.07
CA LEU A 495 -0.34 36.07 15.09
C LEU A 495 -1.74 35.52 15.39
N GLY A 496 -2.19 34.48 14.67
CA GLY A 496 -3.42 33.75 15.01
C GLY A 496 -3.26 32.81 16.21
N ILE A 497 -2.05 32.72 16.77
CA ILE A 497 -1.73 32.12 18.06
C ILE A 497 -0.92 33.13 18.87
N GLN A 498 -1.38 33.48 20.06
CA GLN A 498 -0.66 34.41 20.95
C GLN A 498 -0.68 33.91 22.39
N ALA A 499 0.34 34.27 23.16
CA ALA A 499 0.47 33.94 24.56
C ALA A 499 -0.09 35.07 25.43
N PHE A 500 -0.83 34.71 26.48
CA PHE A 500 -1.41 35.63 27.44
C PHE A 500 -1.23 35.12 28.87
N LYS A 501 -1.14 36.04 29.82
CA LYS A 501 -1.23 35.76 31.24
C LYS A 501 -2.71 35.56 31.62
N PRO A 502 -3.10 34.36 32.07
CA PRO A 502 -4.47 34.09 32.48
C PRO A 502 -4.81 34.84 33.78
N ILE A 503 -5.97 35.48 33.79
CA ILE A 503 -6.63 36.01 34.99
C ILE A 503 -7.92 35.24 35.17
N LEU A 504 -8.18 34.73 36.38
CA LEU A 504 -9.42 34.02 36.64
C LEU A 504 -10.62 34.97 36.57
N VAL A 505 -11.61 34.59 35.78
CA VAL A 505 -12.89 35.31 35.66
C VAL A 505 -14.05 34.39 35.96
N GLU A 506 -15.11 34.98 36.49
CA GLU A 506 -16.40 34.29 36.66
C GLU A 506 -17.12 34.10 35.33
N GLY A 507 -17.94 33.05 35.24
CA GLY A 507 -18.67 32.68 34.04
C GLY A 507 -17.92 31.70 33.14
N ASN A 508 -18.40 31.53 31.90
CA ASN A 508 -17.93 30.47 30.98
C ASN A 508 -17.18 31.02 29.75
N ALA A 509 -17.16 32.33 29.54
CA ALA A 509 -16.56 32.94 28.36
C ALA A 509 -15.11 33.37 28.60
N ILE A 510 -14.27 33.21 27.57
CA ILE A 510 -12.88 33.71 27.59
C ILE A 510 -12.91 35.21 27.27
N GLN A 511 -12.29 36.03 28.09
CA GLN A 511 -12.17 37.46 27.82
C GLN A 511 -10.90 37.74 27.02
N LEU A 512 -11.06 38.41 25.88
CA LEU A 512 -9.97 38.76 24.97
C LEU A 512 -9.75 40.28 24.94
N HIS A 513 -8.48 40.69 24.89
CA HIS A 513 -8.10 42.08 24.77
C HIS A 513 -8.49 42.66 23.39
N PRO A 514 -9.21 43.80 23.30
CA PRO A 514 -9.74 44.35 22.05
C PRO A 514 -8.70 44.56 20.94
N LEU A 515 -7.49 45.01 21.28
CA LEU A 515 -6.43 45.28 20.30
C LEU A 515 -5.91 44.02 19.59
N THR A 516 -6.08 42.84 20.21
CA THR A 516 -5.62 41.58 19.62
C THR A 516 -6.64 40.99 18.64
N CYS A 517 -7.87 41.49 18.64
CA CYS A 517 -8.94 41.01 17.77
C CYS A 517 -8.62 41.14 16.28
N SER A 518 -7.90 42.19 15.88
CA SER A 518 -7.48 42.40 14.49
C SER A 518 -6.58 41.25 14.00
N ALA A 519 -5.60 40.85 14.83
CA ALA A 519 -4.69 39.76 14.53
C ALA A 519 -5.41 38.40 14.49
N PHE A 520 -6.32 38.15 15.42
CA PHE A 520 -7.12 36.92 15.37
C PHE A 520 -8.21 36.95 14.30
N ASN A 521 -8.46 38.11 13.68
CA ASN A 521 -9.67 38.42 12.92
C ASN A 521 -10.93 37.99 13.70
N ALA A 522 -10.98 38.31 14.99
CA ALA A 522 -12.02 37.93 15.92
C ALA A 522 -13.11 39.00 15.98
N ASP A 523 -14.37 38.56 15.91
CA ASP A 523 -15.55 39.33 16.31
C ASP A 523 -16.27 38.55 17.42
N PHE A 524 -17.20 39.19 18.10
CA PHE A 524 -17.85 38.66 19.31
C PHE A 524 -19.21 37.98 19.02
N ASP A 525 -19.47 37.61 17.76
CA ASP A 525 -20.71 36.98 17.32
C ASP A 525 -20.64 35.44 17.50
N GLN A 526 -20.50 35.00 18.75
CA GLN A 526 -20.43 33.58 19.15
C GLN A 526 -19.20 32.81 18.62
N ARG A 527 -18.09 33.51 18.35
CA ARG A 527 -16.84 32.86 17.95
C ARG A 527 -16.17 32.15 19.11
N ALA A 528 -15.57 30.99 18.83
CA ALA A 528 -14.84 30.20 19.82
C ALA A 528 -13.33 30.26 19.60
N ILE A 529 -12.57 30.40 20.69
CA ILE A 529 -11.11 30.29 20.70
C ILE A 529 -10.70 29.00 21.38
N ARG A 530 -9.61 28.40 20.90
CA ARG A 530 -8.94 27.28 21.53
C ARG A 530 -7.86 27.78 22.46
N LEU A 531 -7.86 27.30 23.70
CA LEU A 531 -6.80 27.52 24.67
C LEU A 531 -5.88 26.31 24.72
N LEU A 532 -4.59 26.55 24.79
CA LEU A 532 -3.52 25.56 24.86
C LEU A 532 -2.59 25.92 26.02
N PHE A 533 -2.29 24.95 26.87
CA PHE A 533 -1.35 25.15 27.97
C PHE A 533 0.06 24.64 27.59
N PRO A 534 1.08 25.52 27.55
CA PRO A 534 2.46 25.11 27.26
C PRO A 534 3.14 24.56 28.52
N ASN A 535 3.29 23.24 28.62
CA ASN A 535 4.13 22.62 29.64
C ASN A 535 5.57 22.49 29.11
N LYS A 536 6.62 22.81 29.89
CA LYS A 536 8.04 22.88 29.45
C LYS A 536 8.54 21.62 28.74
N MET A 537 7.93 20.46 29.02
CA MET A 537 8.25 19.19 28.37
C MET A 537 7.68 19.03 26.95
N TRP A 538 6.78 19.93 26.53
CA TRP A 538 6.01 19.90 25.28
C TRP A 538 6.24 21.13 24.38
N PHE A 539 7.02 22.11 24.86
CA PHE A 539 7.28 23.37 24.13
C PHE A 539 7.96 23.13 22.76
N TRP A 540 8.73 22.05 22.64
CA TRP A 540 9.39 21.65 21.40
C TRP A 540 8.42 21.06 20.36
N ASP A 541 7.35 20.39 20.78
CA ASP A 541 6.40 19.75 19.85
C ASP A 541 5.44 20.75 19.19
N VAL A 542 5.15 21.88 19.84
CA VAL A 542 4.29 22.93 19.29
C VAL A 542 5.03 23.81 18.28
N ILE A 543 6.33 24.02 18.46
CA ILE A 543 7.17 24.84 17.57
C ILE A 543 7.55 24.08 16.29
N MET A 544 7.69 22.75 16.33
CA MET A 544 8.06 21.93 15.16
C MET A 544 6.91 21.71 14.15
N LEU A 545 5.70 22.22 14.43
CA LEU A 545 4.52 22.13 13.56
C LEU A 545 4.12 23.46 12.90
N LEU A 546 4.83 24.55 13.22
CA LEU A 546 4.78 25.84 12.51
C LEU A 546 6.03 25.97 11.65
#